data_AF-A0AAV4CFU2-F1
#
_entry.id   AF-A0AAV4CFU2-F1
#
_cell.length_a   1.000
_cell.length_b   1.000
_cell.length_c   1.000
_cell.angle_alpha   90.00
_cell.angle_beta   90.00
_cell.angle_gamma   90.00
#
_symmetry.space_group_name_H-M   'P 1'
#
loop_
_entity.id
_entity.type
_entity.pdbx_description
1 polymer ?
#
loop_
_entity_poly.entity_id
_entity_poly.type
_entity_poly.pdbx_seq_one_letter_code
_entity_poly.pdbx_strand_id
1 'polypeptide(L)'
;MFSCLRDRIEISVVPHITCLLGYLEALSIHCIWQENCDAEGANKLHEIFPNLGEDLHKRGEGAARKRETVMCRLRVGHTWLIQSYLLKKEEQPFCYACDSLYTVRHIFIECPDFQVTRRKYFSVTDMYKLFREVKPHRIVGHLKELGV
;
A
#
# COMPACT_ATOMS: atom_id res chain seq x y z
N MET A 1 -12.23 -19.14 13.47
CA MET A 1 -12.45 -18.29 14.65
C MET A 1 -11.31 -18.31 15.68
N PHE A 2 -10.56 -19.41 15.89
CA PHE A 2 -9.45 -19.44 16.88
C PHE A 2 -8.03 -19.66 16.33
N SER A 3 -7.84 -19.77 15.02
CA SER A 3 -6.51 -20.02 14.43
C SER A 3 -5.58 -18.80 14.53
N CYS A 4 -6.09 -17.58 14.36
CA CYS A 4 -5.27 -16.36 14.36
C CYS A 4 -4.75 -15.95 15.77
N LEU A 5 -5.47 -16.29 16.84
CA LEU A 5 -5.10 -15.95 18.22
C LEU A 5 -3.97 -16.83 18.78
N ARG A 6 -3.73 -18.01 18.20
CA ARG A 6 -2.80 -18.99 18.79
C ARG A 6 -1.33 -18.61 18.63
N ASP A 7 -1.00 -17.84 17.58
CA ASP A 7 0.39 -17.58 17.19
C ASP A 7 0.93 -16.21 17.66
N ARG A 8 0.11 -15.39 18.33
CA ARG A 8 0.49 -14.00 18.72
C ARG A 8 0.58 -13.73 20.23
N ILE A 9 0.30 -14.71 21.09
CA ILE A 9 0.17 -14.47 22.53
C ILE A 9 1.42 -14.95 23.29
N GLU A 10 2.34 -14.04 23.59
CA GLU A 10 3.21 -14.17 24.77
C GLU A 10 2.47 -13.61 26.00
N ILE A 11 1.81 -14.50 26.76
CA ILE A 11 0.98 -14.14 27.94
C ILE A 11 1.81 -13.41 29.02
N SER A 12 3.14 -13.50 28.96
CA SER A 12 4.08 -12.91 29.93
C SER A 12 4.19 -11.38 29.90
N VAL A 13 3.59 -10.69 28.92
CA VAL A 13 3.82 -9.24 28.71
C VAL A 13 2.68 -8.34 29.24
N VAL A 14 1.53 -8.91 29.67
CA VAL A 14 0.36 -8.11 30.10
C VAL A 14 0.27 -8.08 31.63
N PRO A 15 0.44 -6.92 32.28
CA PRO A 15 0.67 -6.83 33.73
C PRO A 15 -0.58 -7.05 34.61
N HIS A 16 -1.80 -7.10 34.05
CA HIS A 16 -3.02 -7.23 34.85
C HIS A 16 -4.18 -7.88 34.09
N ILE A 17 -5.03 -8.66 34.79
CA ILE A 17 -6.15 -9.44 34.24
C ILE A 17 -7.21 -8.57 33.54
N THR A 18 -7.47 -7.35 34.05
CA THR A 18 -8.39 -6.41 33.38
C THR A 18 -7.82 -5.82 32.08
N CYS A 19 -6.49 -5.71 31.97
CA CYS A 19 -5.81 -5.29 30.75
C CYS A 19 -5.75 -6.43 29.72
N LEU A 20 -5.68 -7.68 30.19
CA LEU A 20 -5.77 -8.88 29.34
C LEU A 20 -7.11 -8.97 28.60
N LEU A 21 -8.24 -8.69 29.25
CA LEU A 21 -9.56 -8.71 28.59
C LEU A 21 -9.64 -7.67 27.46
N GLY A 22 -9.25 -6.42 27.72
CA GLY A 22 -9.25 -5.37 26.69
C GLY A 22 -8.24 -5.64 25.56
N TYR A 23 -7.10 -6.25 25.87
CA TYR A 23 -6.12 -6.66 24.86
C TYR A 23 -6.65 -7.80 23.97
N LEU A 24 -7.32 -8.80 24.55
CA LEU A 24 -7.94 -9.89 23.80
C LEU A 24 -9.11 -9.40 22.93
N GLU A 25 -9.91 -8.45 23.42
CA GLU A 25 -10.95 -7.79 22.63
C GLU A 25 -10.35 -7.04 21.43
N ALA A 26 -9.32 -6.22 21.64
CA ALA A 26 -8.63 -5.52 20.56
C ALA A 26 -8.00 -6.48 19.53
N LEU A 27 -7.39 -7.58 19.98
CA LEU A 27 -6.86 -8.61 19.10
C LEU A 27 -7.96 -9.32 18.31
N SER A 28 -9.10 -9.61 18.94
CA SER A 28 -10.22 -10.25 18.25
C SER A 28 -10.81 -9.36 17.16
N ILE A 29 -10.98 -8.06 17.44
CA ILE A 29 -11.41 -7.07 16.46
C ILE A 29 -10.41 -7.01 15.30
N HIS A 30 -9.12 -6.93 15.61
CA HIS A 30 -8.06 -6.94 14.60
C HIS A 30 -8.13 -8.18 13.70
N CYS A 31 -8.31 -9.37 14.27
CA CYS A 31 -8.43 -10.61 13.52
C CYS A 31 -9.66 -10.61 12.60
N ILE A 32 -10.82 -10.17 13.10
CA ILE A 32 -12.05 -10.09 12.30
C ILE A 32 -11.86 -9.14 11.12
N TRP A 33 -11.24 -7.98 11.36
CA TRP A 33 -10.94 -7.03 10.30
C TRP A 33 -9.94 -7.58 9.28
N GLN A 34 -8.92 -8.30 9.74
CA GLN A 34 -7.94 -8.95 8.87
C GLN A 34 -8.62 -10.02 7.99
N GLU A 35 -9.41 -10.92 8.59
CA GLU A 35 -10.15 -11.95 7.85
C GLU A 35 -11.09 -11.35 6.80
N ASN A 36 -11.79 -10.26 7.14
CA ASN A 36 -12.66 -9.56 6.20
C ASN A 36 -11.88 -8.90 5.05
N CYS A 37 -10.72 -8.29 5.34
CA CYS A 37 -9.87 -7.70 4.32
C CYS A 37 -9.26 -8.77 3.40
N ASP A 38 -8.87 -9.93 3.93
CA ASP A 38 -8.32 -11.05 3.17
C ASP A 38 -9.39 -11.67 2.25
N ALA A 39 -10.66 -11.66 2.67
CA ALA A 39 -11.79 -12.18 1.91
C ALA A 39 -12.21 -11.27 0.74
N GLU A 40 -11.82 -9.99 0.75
CA GLU A 40 -12.21 -9.02 -0.27
C GLU A 40 -11.27 -9.05 -1.49
N GLY A 41 -11.64 -9.84 -2.50
CA GLY A 41 -10.77 -10.15 -3.65
C GLY A 41 -10.35 -8.96 -4.54
N ALA A 42 -10.98 -7.79 -4.42
CA ALA A 42 -10.68 -6.58 -5.20
C ALA A 42 -10.12 -5.41 -4.36
N ASN A 43 -9.56 -5.70 -3.19
CA ASN A 43 -9.03 -4.67 -2.31
C ASN A 43 -7.62 -4.20 -2.73
N LYS A 44 -7.57 -3.06 -3.46
CA LYS A 44 -6.32 -2.41 -3.89
C LYS A 44 -5.37 -2.08 -2.74
N LEU A 45 -5.92 -1.80 -1.55
CA LEU A 45 -5.11 -1.47 -0.38
C LEU A 45 -4.44 -2.73 0.19
N HIS A 46 -5.13 -3.88 0.14
CA HIS A 46 -4.60 -5.16 0.63
C HIS A 46 -3.35 -5.62 -0.15
N GLU A 47 -3.29 -5.34 -1.45
CA GLU A 47 -2.10 -5.60 -2.28
C GLU A 47 -0.85 -4.85 -1.79
N ILE A 48 -1.03 -3.68 -1.16
CA ILE A 48 0.06 -2.84 -0.64
C ILE A 48 0.25 -3.05 0.87
N PHE A 49 -0.81 -3.46 1.57
CA PHE A 49 -0.88 -3.62 3.02
C PHE A 49 -1.63 -4.91 3.38
N PRO A 50 -0.98 -6.07 3.22
CA PRO A 50 -1.62 -7.34 3.51
C PRO A 50 -1.89 -7.51 5.00
N ASN A 51 -1.02 -6.99 5.88
CA ASN A 51 -1.20 -7.05 7.32
C ASN A 51 -1.71 -5.71 7.87
N LEU A 52 -2.95 -5.68 8.35
CA LEU A 52 -3.49 -4.54 9.09
C LEU A 52 -2.67 -4.35 10.38
N GLY A 53 -2.31 -3.11 10.72
CA GLY A 53 -1.50 -2.82 11.92
C GLY A 53 0.02 -2.90 11.74
N GLU A 54 0.52 -3.24 10.53
CA GLU A 54 1.95 -3.05 10.21
C GLU A 54 2.25 -1.54 10.11
N ASP A 55 3.10 -1.04 11.01
CA ASP A 55 3.40 0.39 11.10
C ASP A 55 4.42 0.84 10.04
N LEU A 56 3.93 1.31 8.89
CA LEU A 56 4.77 1.89 7.84
C LEU A 56 5.14 3.37 8.10
N HIS A 57 4.61 4.02 9.15
CA HIS A 57 4.91 5.42 9.46
C HIS A 57 6.31 5.58 10.08
N LYS A 58 6.88 4.52 10.68
CA LYS A 58 8.26 4.51 11.19
C LYS A 58 9.34 4.75 10.13
N ARG A 59 9.01 4.62 8.84
CA ARG A 59 9.95 4.91 7.74
C ARG A 59 10.12 6.42 7.47
N GLY A 60 9.36 7.25 8.18
CA GLY A 60 9.32 8.71 8.05
C GLY A 60 10.12 9.47 9.11
N GLU A 61 11.02 8.86 9.87
CA GLU A 61 11.92 9.58 10.77
C GLU A 61 12.76 10.60 9.97
N GLY A 62 12.32 11.87 9.96
CA GLY A 62 12.91 12.97 9.19
C GLY A 62 12.30 13.26 7.81
N ALA A 63 11.17 12.65 7.44
CA ALA A 63 10.49 12.96 6.18
C ALA A 63 9.63 14.24 6.31
N ALA A 64 9.94 15.30 5.56
CA ALA A 64 9.07 16.47 5.45
C ALA A 64 7.63 16.04 5.11
N ARG A 65 6.63 16.57 5.84
CA ARG A 65 5.18 16.30 5.71
C ARG A 65 4.68 16.16 4.27
N LYS A 66 5.24 16.95 3.36
CA LYS A 66 4.94 16.91 1.92
C LYS A 66 5.23 15.54 1.29
N ARG A 67 6.35 14.89 1.62
CA ARG A 67 6.73 13.58 1.08
C ARG A 67 5.78 12.47 1.56
N GLU A 68 5.42 12.50 2.85
CA GLU A 68 4.47 11.55 3.41
C GLU A 68 3.09 11.70 2.75
N THR A 69 2.62 12.94 2.58
CA THR A 69 1.34 13.22 1.90
C THR A 69 1.35 12.67 0.47
N VAL A 70 2.44 12.88 -0.28
CA VAL A 70 2.60 12.32 -1.63
C VAL A 70 2.56 10.79 -1.60
N MET A 71 3.22 10.16 -0.62
CA MET A 71 3.23 8.70 -0.52
C MET A 71 1.88 8.12 -0.11
N CYS A 72 1.16 8.75 0.81
CA CYS A 72 -0.19 8.33 1.18
C CYS A 72 -1.15 8.42 -0.01
N ARG A 73 -1.10 9.52 -0.79
CA ARG A 73 -1.90 9.65 -2.01
C ARG A 73 -1.56 8.56 -3.03
N LEU A 74 -0.27 8.27 -3.22
CA LEU A 74 0.20 7.22 -4.13
C LEU A 74 -0.28 5.83 -3.71
N ARG A 75 -0.24 5.51 -2.41
CA ARG A 75 -0.68 4.21 -1.87
C ARG A 75 -2.18 3.95 -2.12
N VAL A 76 -3.02 4.97 -1.99
CA VAL A 76 -4.47 4.85 -2.28
C VAL A 76 -4.74 4.95 -3.79
N GLY A 77 -3.75 5.38 -4.58
CA GLY A 77 -3.82 5.49 -6.03
C GLY A 77 -4.36 6.81 -6.58
N HIS A 78 -4.27 7.85 -5.77
CA HIS A 78 -4.52 9.23 -6.17
C HIS A 78 -3.28 9.87 -6.80
N THR A 79 -2.96 9.49 -8.03
CA THR A 79 -2.06 10.27 -8.90
C THR A 79 -2.86 11.16 -9.83
N TRP A 80 -2.25 12.22 -10.35
CA TRP A 80 -2.95 13.10 -11.30
C TRP A 80 -3.38 12.31 -12.54
N LEU A 81 -2.48 11.55 -13.16
CA LEU A 81 -2.79 10.73 -14.34
C LEU A 81 -3.95 9.76 -14.09
N ILE A 82 -4.01 9.13 -12.92
CA ILE A 82 -5.04 8.11 -12.65
C ILE A 82 -6.35 8.75 -12.16
N GLN A 83 -6.34 9.89 -11.48
CA GLN A 83 -7.55 10.44 -10.85
C GLN A 83 -8.14 11.64 -11.61
N SER A 84 -7.37 12.32 -12.46
CA SER A 84 -7.81 13.57 -13.10
C SER A 84 -9.07 13.40 -13.93
N TYR A 85 -9.27 12.22 -14.54
CA TYR A 85 -10.44 11.94 -15.36
C TYR A 85 -11.74 12.05 -14.55
N LEU A 86 -11.75 11.63 -13.28
CA LEU A 86 -12.91 11.75 -12.40
C LEU A 86 -13.25 13.21 -12.09
N LEU A 87 -12.22 14.04 -11.91
CA LEU A 87 -12.41 15.48 -11.65
C LEU A 87 -12.89 16.23 -12.89
N LYS A 88 -12.40 15.82 -14.06
CA LYS A 88 -12.75 16.43 -15.35
C LYS A 88 -14.00 15.83 -16.01
N LYS A 89 -14.54 14.73 -15.45
CA LYS A 89 -15.59 13.90 -16.06
C LYS A 89 -15.22 13.41 -17.46
N GLU A 90 -13.95 13.11 -17.66
CA GLU A 90 -13.39 12.52 -18.88
C GLU A 90 -13.34 10.99 -18.74
N GLU A 91 -13.05 10.29 -19.83
CA GLU A 91 -12.82 8.85 -19.79
C GLU A 91 -11.51 8.51 -19.08
N GLN A 92 -11.47 7.34 -18.43
CA GLN A 92 -10.28 6.88 -17.75
C GLN A 92 -9.15 6.68 -18.77
N PRO A 93 -7.92 7.16 -18.48
CA PRO A 93 -6.85 7.05 -19.44
C PRO A 93 -6.48 5.58 -19.68
N PHE A 94 -6.22 5.28 -20.95
CA PHE A 94 -5.97 3.94 -21.44
C PHE A 94 -4.54 3.79 -21.94
N CYS A 95 -3.88 2.69 -21.58
CA CYS A 95 -2.57 2.33 -22.09
C CYS A 95 -2.74 1.50 -23.37
N TYR A 96 -2.52 2.11 -24.52
CA TYR A 96 -2.64 1.45 -25.83
C TYR A 96 -1.62 0.32 -26.05
N ALA A 97 -0.42 0.41 -25.45
CA ALA A 97 0.59 -0.63 -25.59
C ALA A 97 0.23 -1.93 -24.86
N CYS A 98 -0.53 -1.82 -23.75
CA CYS A 98 -0.90 -2.95 -22.90
C CYS A 98 -2.37 -3.34 -23.03
N ASP A 99 -3.14 -2.63 -23.83
CA ASP A 99 -4.59 -2.78 -23.96
C ASP A 99 -5.31 -2.79 -22.60
N SER A 100 -4.93 -1.87 -21.69
CA SER A 100 -5.44 -1.85 -20.32
C SER A 100 -5.54 -0.43 -19.75
N LEU A 101 -6.37 -0.27 -18.72
CA LEU A 101 -6.55 1.03 -18.05
C LEU A 101 -5.31 1.41 -17.23
N TYR A 102 -4.97 2.71 -17.21
CA TYR A 102 -3.92 3.17 -16.31
C TYR A 102 -4.33 3.02 -14.85
N THR A 103 -3.53 2.27 -14.10
CA THR A 103 -3.58 2.13 -12.64
C THR A 103 -2.19 2.32 -12.05
N VAL A 104 -2.10 2.48 -10.73
CA VAL A 104 -0.81 2.64 -10.03
C VAL A 104 0.04 1.41 -10.29
N ARG A 105 -0.57 0.22 -10.09
CA ARG A 105 0.07 -1.06 -10.37
C ARG A 105 0.54 -1.14 -11.82
N HIS A 106 -0.27 -0.66 -12.76
CA HIS A 106 0.11 -0.65 -14.16
C HIS A 106 1.40 0.13 -14.39
N ILE A 107 1.48 1.37 -13.87
CA ILE A 107 2.65 2.24 -14.04
C ILE A 107 3.90 1.61 -13.38
N PHE A 108 3.75 1.15 -12.14
CA PHE A 108 4.88 0.74 -11.31
C PHE A 108 5.31 -0.72 -11.52
N ILE A 109 4.46 -1.62 -12.02
CA ILE A 109 4.71 -3.07 -12.04
C ILE A 109 4.48 -3.70 -13.42
N GLU A 110 3.42 -3.35 -14.15
CA GLU A 110 3.00 -4.13 -15.32
C GLU A 110 3.49 -3.55 -16.65
N CYS A 111 3.41 -2.23 -16.82
CA CYS A 111 3.60 -1.58 -18.12
C CYS A 111 5.02 -1.79 -18.68
N PRO A 112 5.19 -2.39 -19.88
CA PRO A 112 6.48 -2.54 -20.54
C PRO A 112 7.09 -1.20 -20.98
N ASP A 113 6.27 -0.23 -21.38
CA ASP A 113 6.75 1.09 -21.82
C ASP A 113 7.54 1.80 -20.72
N PHE A 114 7.12 1.62 -19.48
CA PHE A 114 7.81 2.19 -18.32
C PHE A 114 8.94 1.31 -17.79
N GLN A 115 9.15 0.11 -18.33
CA GLN A 115 10.12 -0.85 -17.78
C GLN A 115 11.55 -0.30 -17.77
N VAL A 116 11.96 0.39 -18.85
CA VAL A 116 13.31 0.96 -18.97
C VAL A 116 13.53 2.02 -17.89
N THR A 117 12.59 2.96 -17.75
CA THR A 117 12.65 4.01 -16.73
C THR A 117 12.56 3.43 -15.32
N ARG A 118 11.68 2.45 -15.10
CA ARG A 118 11.50 1.79 -13.81
C ARG A 118 12.80 1.17 -13.31
N ARG A 119 13.51 0.41 -14.16
CA ARG A 119 14.79 -0.24 -13.83
C ARG A 119 15.88 0.75 -13.38
N LYS A 120 15.79 2.03 -13.74
CA LYS A 120 16.71 3.08 -13.24
C LYS A 120 16.50 3.41 -11.75
N TYR A 121 15.27 3.25 -11.26
CA TYR A 121 14.88 3.62 -9.90
C TYR A 121 14.71 2.43 -8.95
N PHE A 122 14.14 1.32 -9.42
CA PHE A 122 13.87 0.11 -8.64
C PHE A 122 13.57 -1.09 -9.54
N SER A 123 13.75 -2.31 -9.01
CA SER A 123 13.57 -3.58 -9.76
C SER A 123 12.55 -4.52 -9.10
N VAL A 124 11.61 -3.98 -8.34
CA VAL A 124 10.56 -4.76 -7.67
C VAL A 124 9.47 -5.18 -8.65
N THR A 125 8.85 -6.32 -8.39
CA THR A 125 7.78 -6.92 -9.20
C THR A 125 6.43 -6.92 -8.50
N ASP A 126 6.37 -6.40 -7.27
CA ASP A 126 5.21 -6.50 -6.41
C ASP A 126 4.96 -5.16 -5.70
N MET A 127 3.69 -4.78 -5.56
CA MET A 127 3.28 -3.51 -4.96
C MET A 127 3.64 -3.42 -3.49
N TYR A 128 3.52 -4.50 -2.72
CA TYR A 128 3.96 -4.56 -1.32
C TYR A 128 5.46 -4.27 -1.22
N LYS A 129 6.28 -4.97 -2.04
CA LYS A 129 7.74 -4.75 -2.05
C LYS A 129 8.11 -3.34 -2.50
N LEU A 130 7.37 -2.73 -3.43
CA LEU A 130 7.60 -1.35 -3.85
C LEU A 130 7.53 -0.39 -2.65
N PHE A 131 6.43 -0.42 -1.90
CA PHE A 131 6.24 0.50 -0.78
C PHE A 131 7.04 0.10 0.47
N ARG A 132 7.44 -1.17 0.57
CA ARG A 132 8.20 -1.71 1.70
C ARG A 132 9.71 -1.75 1.52
N GLU A 133 10.27 -1.77 0.33
CA GLU A 133 11.73 -1.88 0.14
C GLU A 133 12.30 -0.60 -0.47
N VAL A 134 11.55 0.05 -1.37
CA VAL A 134 12.03 1.21 -2.11
C VAL A 134 11.89 2.48 -1.27
N LYS A 135 12.94 3.32 -1.29
CA LYS A 135 12.91 4.62 -0.61
C LYS A 135 11.96 5.59 -1.34
N PRO A 136 11.15 6.39 -0.63
CA PRO A 136 10.15 7.27 -1.26
C PRO A 136 10.69 8.23 -2.33
N HIS A 137 11.93 8.71 -2.18
CA HIS A 137 12.53 9.61 -3.17
C HIS A 137 12.80 8.95 -4.53
N ARG A 138 13.03 7.63 -4.58
CA ARG A 138 13.19 6.88 -5.83
C ARG A 138 11.85 6.73 -6.54
N ILE A 139 10.79 6.43 -5.80
CA ILE A 139 9.41 6.33 -6.30
C ILE A 139 8.98 7.68 -6.90
N VAL A 140 9.20 8.78 -6.17
CA VAL A 140 8.88 10.13 -6.65
C VAL A 140 9.79 10.55 -7.82
N GLY A 141 11.06 10.14 -7.82
CA GLY A 141 11.97 10.37 -8.94
C GLY A 141 11.47 9.74 -10.23
N HIS A 142 11.00 8.49 -10.16
CA HIS A 142 10.40 7.79 -11.30
C HIS A 142 9.19 8.54 -11.88
N LEU A 143 8.26 8.98 -11.03
CA LEU A 143 7.09 9.74 -11.49
C LEU A 143 7.47 11.04 -12.20
N LYS A 144 8.48 11.74 -11.67
CA LYS A 144 9.00 12.96 -12.31
C LYS A 144 9.60 12.71 -13.69
N GLU A 145 10.32 11.60 -13.89
CA GLU A 145 10.86 11.24 -15.21
C GLU A 145 9.75 10.87 -16.20
N LEU A 146 8.64 10.31 -15.72
CA LEU A 146 7.46 10.05 -16.55
C LEU A 146 6.65 11.32 -16.86
N GLY A 147 6.94 12.45 -16.21
CA GLY A 147 6.17 13.69 -16.36
C GLY A 147 4.79 13.64 -15.71
N VAL A 148 4.62 12.80 -14.68
CA VAL A 148 3.33 12.54 -13.99
C VAL A 148 3.31 13.06 -12.55
#